data_AF-A0A6N4QCV1-F1
#
_entry.id   AF-A0A6N4QCV1-F1
#
_cell.length_a   1.000
_cell.length_b   1.000
_cell.length_c   1.000
_cell.angle_alpha   90.00
_cell.angle_beta   90.00
_cell.angle_gamma   90.00
#
_symmetry.space_group_name_H-M   'P 1'
#
loop_
_entity.id
_entity.type
_entity.pdbx_description
1 polymer ?
#
loop_
_entity_poly.entity_id
_entity_poly.type
_entity_poly.pdbx_seq_one_letter_code
_entity_poly.pdbx_strand_id
1 'polypeptide(L)'
;MNPLLQAAKIVSAFFWIVFGADLFGFIQMGEPLDFLIKVVGFGTLAVHLMEIAYFWLTFKHKSTNPALDALQILVFGVFHMIPLRNKQA
;
A
#
# COMPACT_ATOMS: atom_id res chain seq x y z
N MET A 1 -15.67 8.23 -7.48
CA MET A 1 -14.41 8.25 -6.69
C MET A 1 -13.55 9.38 -7.21
N ASN A 2 -12.78 10.06 -6.34
CA ASN A 2 -11.87 11.11 -6.80
C ASN A 2 -10.83 10.49 -7.78
N PRO A 3 -10.73 10.98 -9.03
CA PRO A 3 -9.81 10.40 -10.03
C PRO A 3 -8.36 10.39 -9.56
N LEU A 4 -7.95 11.33 -8.72
CA LEU A 4 -6.62 11.37 -8.12
C LEU A 4 -6.37 10.16 -7.19
N LEU A 5 -7.34 9.80 -6.35
CA LEU A 5 -7.25 8.62 -5.47
C LEU A 5 -7.19 7.33 -6.28
N GLN A 6 -7.92 7.26 -7.39
CA GLN A 6 -7.89 6.11 -8.28
C GLN A 6 -6.53 5.96 -8.97
N ALA A 7 -5.98 7.08 -9.49
CA ALA A 7 -4.65 7.10 -10.06
C ALA A 7 -3.58 6.66 -9.05
N ALA A 8 -3.63 7.17 -7.83
CA ALA A 8 -2.71 6.78 -6.75
C ALA A 8 -2.77 5.27 -6.45
N LYS A 9 -3.98 4.68 -6.40
CA LYS A 9 -4.16 3.24 -6.20
C LYS A 9 -3.55 2.43 -7.36
N ILE A 10 -3.72 2.88 -8.60
CA ILE A 10 -3.15 2.22 -9.78
C ILE A 10 -1.62 2.28 -9.72
N VAL A 11 -1.05 3.45 -9.41
CA VAL A 11 0.40 3.63 -9.27
C VAL A 11 0.96 2.74 -8.14
N SER A 12 0.28 2.68 -6.99
CA SER A 12 0.69 1.82 -5.87
C SER A 12 0.67 0.34 -6.24
N ALA A 13 -0.36 -0.12 -6.94
CA ALA A 13 -0.42 -1.50 -7.44
C ALA A 13 0.71 -1.79 -8.43
N PHE A 14 0.96 -0.87 -9.36
CA PHE A 14 2.05 -1.01 -10.34
C PHE A 14 3.41 -1.05 -9.65
N PHE A 15 3.62 -0.21 -8.63
CA PHE A 15 4.84 -0.21 -7.82
C PHE A 15 5.09 -1.56 -7.16
N TRP A 16 4.08 -2.19 -6.56
CA TRP A 16 4.23 -3.52 -5.96
C TRP A 16 4.63 -4.59 -6.97
N ILE A 17 4.12 -4.50 -8.21
CA ILE A 17 4.52 -5.42 -9.29
C ILE A 17 5.99 -5.22 -9.65
N VAL A 18 6.43 -3.97 -9.83
CA VAL A 18 7.83 -3.66 -10.16
C VAL A 18 8.76 -4.09 -9.03
N PHE A 19 8.47 -3.69 -7.79
CA PHE A 19 9.26 -4.09 -6.62
C PHE A 19 9.31 -5.60 -6.45
N GLY A 20 8.17 -6.29 -6.58
CA GLY A 20 8.12 -7.75 -6.49
C GLY A 20 8.92 -8.42 -7.61
N ALA A 21 8.80 -7.92 -8.84
CA ALA A 21 9.55 -8.44 -9.98
C ALA A 21 11.07 -8.28 -9.77
N ASP A 22 11.51 -7.13 -9.27
CA ASP A 22 12.92 -6.86 -8.94
C ASP A 22 13.40 -7.75 -7.78
N LEU A 23 12.62 -7.84 -6.69
CA LEU A 23 12.95 -8.61 -5.50
C LEU A 23 13.12 -10.11 -5.78
N PHE A 24 12.27 -10.68 -6.64
CA PHE A 24 12.34 -12.09 -7.03
C PHE A 24 13.24 -12.35 -8.24
N GLY A 25 13.91 -11.32 -8.79
CA GLY A 25 14.86 -11.45 -9.89
C GLY A 25 14.22 -11.70 -11.26
N PHE A 26 12.91 -11.43 -11.42
CA PHE A 26 12.25 -11.46 -12.73
C PHE A 26 12.67 -10.29 -13.63
N ILE A 27 13.03 -9.16 -13.02
CA ILE A 27 13.67 -8.01 -13.68
C ILE A 27 14.95 -7.65 -12.93
N GLN A 28 15.89 -7.04 -13.63
CA GLN A 28 17.12 -6.48 -13.08
C GLN A 28 17.32 -5.12 -13.72
N MET A 29 17.20 -4.04 -12.94
CA MET A 29 17.34 -2.67 -13.43
C MET A 29 18.81 -2.21 -13.39
N GLY A 30 19.65 -2.91 -12.62
CA GLY A 30 21.05 -2.62 -12.42
C GLY A 30 21.28 -1.59 -11.31
N GLU A 31 22.48 -1.61 -10.72
CA GLU A 31 22.86 -0.61 -9.72
C GLU A 31 23.04 0.78 -10.36
N PRO A 32 22.57 1.87 -9.71
CA PRO A 32 22.04 1.95 -8.35
C PRO A 32 20.51 1.81 -8.23
N LEU A 33 19.81 1.51 -9.32
CA LEU A 33 18.34 1.48 -9.36
C LEU A 33 17.77 0.31 -8.56
N ASP A 34 18.38 -0.88 -8.64
CA ASP A 34 17.99 -2.05 -7.85
C ASP A 34 18.00 -1.73 -6.34
N PHE A 35 19.08 -1.11 -5.86
CA PHE A 35 19.18 -0.65 -4.47
C PHE A 35 18.05 0.32 -4.12
N LEU A 36 17.78 1.31 -4.98
CA LEU A 36 16.74 2.30 -4.72
C LEU A 36 15.35 1.67 -4.68
N ILE A 37 15.02 0.77 -5.62
CA ILE A 37 13.74 0.05 -5.67
C ILE A 37 13.57 -0.78 -4.40
N LYS A 38 14.62 -1.49 -3.96
CA LYS A 38 14.57 -2.29 -2.73
C LYS A 38 14.37 -1.44 -1.49
N VAL A 39 15.15 -0.36 -1.34
CA VAL A 39 15.04 0.54 -0.18
C VAL A 39 13.65 1.19 -0.12
N VAL A 40 13.16 1.72 -1.24
CA VAL A 40 11.83 2.33 -1.31
C VAL A 40 10.73 1.28 -1.12
N GLY A 41 10.89 0.08 -1.66
CA GLY A 41 9.95 -1.05 -1.50
C GLY A 41 9.82 -1.49 -0.05
N PHE A 42 10.92 -1.80 0.62
CA PHE A 42 10.91 -2.17 2.03
C PHE A 42 10.48 -1.01 2.93
N GLY A 43 10.87 0.23 2.61
CA GLY A 43 10.41 1.42 3.32
C GLY A 43 8.90 1.61 3.22
N THR A 44 8.34 1.46 2.02
CA THR A 44 6.88 1.54 1.77
C THR A 44 6.15 0.41 2.48
N LEU A 45 6.69 -0.82 2.45
CA LEU A 45 6.14 -1.95 3.19
C LEU A 45 6.07 -1.65 4.70
N ALA A 46 7.14 -1.11 5.27
CA ALA A 46 7.17 -0.75 6.69
C ALA A 46 6.11 0.31 7.03
N VAL A 47 5.96 1.34 6.18
CA VAL A 47 4.92 2.37 6.34
C VAL A 47 3.52 1.73 6.28
N HIS A 48 3.25 0.86 5.30
CA HIS A 48 1.94 0.21 5.19
C HIS A 48 1.64 -0.71 6.37
N LEU A 49 2.64 -1.38 6.95
CA LEU A 49 2.46 -2.17 8.18
C LEU A 49 2.09 -1.27 9.37
N MET A 50 2.70 -0.08 9.48
CA MET A 50 2.31 0.91 10.49
C MET A 50 0.88 1.42 10.26
N GLU A 51 0.47 1.64 9.01
CA GLU A 51 -0.89 2.04 8.66
C GLU A 51 -1.91 0.95 9.00
N ILE A 52 -1.58 -0.33 8.77
CA ILE A 52 -2.41 -1.47 9.18
C ILE A 52 -2.55 -1.51 10.70
N ALA A 53 -1.46 -1.33 11.44
CA ALA A 53 -1.51 -1.27 12.91
C ALA A 53 -2.42 -0.12 13.38
N TYR A 54 -2.26 1.06 12.79
CA TYR A 54 -3.10 2.22 13.09
C TYR A 54 -4.58 1.98 12.73
N PHE A 55 -4.88 1.36 11.59
CA PHE A 55 -6.23 0.95 11.21
C PHE A 55 -6.81 -0.04 12.22
N TRP A 56 -6.03 -1.02 12.67
CA TRP A 56 -6.50 -2.04 13.60
C TRP A 56 -6.88 -1.46 14.96
N LEU A 57 -6.08 -0.49 15.44
CA LEU A 57 -6.33 0.21 16.70
C LEU A 57 -7.48 1.22 16.61
N THR A 58 -7.59 1.92 15.47
CA THR A 58 -8.46 3.11 15.37
C THR A 58 -9.77 2.86 14.62
N PHE A 59 -9.75 2.05 13.55
CA PHE A 59 -10.85 1.96 12.58
C PHE A 59 -11.43 0.56 12.41
N LYS A 60 -10.86 -0.48 13.01
CA LYS A 60 -11.37 -1.86 12.96
C LYS A 60 -12.88 -1.95 13.22
N HIS A 61 -13.39 -1.19 14.18
CA HIS A 61 -14.82 -1.19 14.55
C HIS A 61 -15.74 -0.62 13.48
N LYS A 62 -15.21 0.15 12.51
CA LYS A 62 -15.97 0.72 11.39
C LYS A 62 -15.93 -0.16 10.14
N SER A 63 -15.12 -1.21 10.15
CA SER A 63 -14.92 -2.09 9.01
C SER A 63 -15.88 -3.29 9.08
N THR A 64 -16.54 -3.57 7.95
CA THR A 64 -17.35 -4.79 7.79
C THR A 64 -16.47 -6.03 7.59
N ASN A 65 -15.26 -5.86 7.03
CA ASN A 65 -14.29 -6.94 6.83
C ASN A 65 -12.85 -6.43 7.10
N PRO A 66 -12.40 -6.46 8.37
CA PRO A 66 -11.12 -5.90 8.76
C PRO A 66 -9.91 -6.55 8.08
N ALA A 67 -10.00 -7.84 7.73
CA ALA A 67 -8.93 -8.56 7.06
C ALA A 67 -8.77 -8.09 5.60
N LEU A 68 -9.88 -7.92 4.88
CA LEU A 68 -9.86 -7.37 3.52
C LEU A 68 -9.37 -5.92 3.51
N ASP A 69 -9.80 -5.11 4.48
CA ASP A 69 -9.36 -3.71 4.58
C ASP A 69 -7.87 -3.62 4.90
N ALA A 70 -7.34 -4.47 5.79
CA ALA A 70 -5.91 -4.53 6.06
C ALA A 70 -5.10 -4.94 4.81
N LEU A 71 -5.59 -5.89 4.01
CA LEU A 71 -4.97 -6.25 2.74
C LEU A 71 -4.98 -5.06 1.75
N GLN A 72 -6.08 -4.31 1.69
CA GLN A 72 -6.16 -3.13 0.83
C GLN A 72 -5.25 -2.00 1.32
N ILE A 73 -5.04 -1.85 2.63
CA ILE A 73 -4.03 -0.92 3.19
C ILE A 73 -2.62 -1.42 2.85
N LEU A 74 -2.36 -2.73 2.90
CA LEU A 74 -1.06 -3.26 2.48
C LEU A 74 -0.73 -2.90 1.03
N VAL A 75 -1.71 -2.94 0.13
CA VAL A 75 -1.51 -2.70 -1.30
C VAL A 75 -1.57 -1.20 -1.65
N PHE A 76 -2.47 -0.45 -1.01
CA PHE A 76 -2.80 0.93 -1.39
C PHE A 76 -2.52 1.98 -0.31
N GLY A 77 -2.01 1.56 0.85
CA GLY A 77 -1.71 2.41 1.99
C GLY A 77 -2.89 3.26 2.47
N VAL A 78 -2.59 4.47 2.95
CA VAL A 78 -3.57 5.47 3.39
C VAL A 78 -4.66 5.80 2.36
N PHE A 79 -4.42 5.57 1.05
CA PHE A 79 -5.43 5.82 0.01
C PHE A 79 -6.67 4.94 0.17
N HIS A 80 -6.56 3.78 0.84
CA HIS A 80 -7.71 2.98 1.23
C HIS A 80 -8.37 3.46 2.53
N MET A 81 -7.59 3.97 3.48
CA MET A 81 -8.11 4.49 4.74
C MET A 81 -8.90 5.80 4.58
N ILE A 82 -8.57 6.66 3.62
CA ILE A 82 -9.25 7.96 3.43
C ILE A 82 -10.78 7.79 3.23
N PRO A 83 -11.26 6.91 2.34
CA PRO A 83 -12.69 6.61 2.23
C PRO A 83 -13.30 6.02 3.50
N LEU A 84 -12.59 5.14 4.23
CA LEU A 84 -13.08 4.55 5.47
C LEU A 84 -13.23 5.59 6.58
N ARG A 85 -12.30 6.55 6.66
CA ARG A 85 -12.40 7.69 7.59
C ARG A 85 -13.59 8.59 7.25
N ASN A 86 -13.86 8.79 5.97
CA ASN A 86 -14.90 9.70 5.48
C ASN A 86 -16.29 9.05 5.37
N LYS A 87 -16.41 7.72 5.49
CA LYS A 87 -17.68 7.07 5.81
C LYS A 87 -18.04 7.44 7.25
N GLN A 88 -18.81 8.51 7.42
CA GLN A 88 -19.55 8.73 8.65
C GLN A 88 -20.55 7.59 8.82
N ALA A 89 -20.61 7.05 10.05
CA ALA A 89 -21.68 6.15 10.46
C ALA A 89 -23.02 6.90 10.47
#